data_AF-A0A1A6GS70-F1
#
_entry.id   AF-A0A1A6GS70-F1
#
_cell.length_a   1.000
_cell.length_b   1.000
_cell.length_c   1.000
_cell.angle_alpha   90.00
_cell.angle_beta   90.00
_cell.angle_gamma   90.00
#
_symmetry.space_group_name_H-M   'P 1'
#
loop_
_entity.id
_entity.type
_entity.pdbx_description
1 polymer ?
#
loop_
_entity_poly.entity_id
_entity_poly.type
_entity_poly.pdbx_seq_one_letter_code
_entity_poly.pdbx_strand_id
1 'polypeptide(L)'
;HTNDFALYTEAIKFFNHPESMVRIAVRTITLNVYKVDNQAMLHYIRDKTAVPYFSNLVWFIGSHVIELDNCVQTDEEHRNRGKLSDLVAEHLDHLHYLNDILIINCEFLNDVLTDHLLNRLFLPLYVYSLENPDKGGERPKISLPVSLYLLSQ
;
A
#
# COMPACT_ATOMS: atom_id res chain seq x y z
N HIS A 1 -32.41 6.92 9.31
CA HIS A 1 -31.67 5.72 9.74
C HIS A 1 -30.97 5.08 8.53
N THR A 2 -29.99 5.76 7.94
CA THR A 2 -29.25 5.32 6.74
C THR A 2 -27.77 5.68 6.89
N ASN A 3 -27.21 5.47 8.08
CA ASN A 3 -25.90 6.02 8.45
C ASN A 3 -24.77 4.98 8.53
N ASP A 4 -25.05 3.70 8.33
CA ASP A 4 -24.03 2.66 8.43
C ASP A 4 -23.76 2.06 7.06
N PHE A 5 -22.63 2.47 6.47
CA PHE A 5 -21.98 1.76 5.37
C PHE A 5 -21.33 0.46 5.88
N ALA A 6 -22.10 -0.36 6.61
CA ALA A 6 -21.60 -1.47 7.41
C ALA A 6 -20.77 -2.46 6.58
N LEU A 7 -21.18 -2.78 5.35
CA LEU A 7 -20.42 -3.68 4.48
C LEU A 7 -19.02 -3.13 4.17
N TYR A 8 -18.92 -1.87 3.74
CA TYR A 8 -17.63 -1.24 3.45
C TYR A 8 -16.79 -1.08 4.71
N THR A 9 -17.38 -0.54 5.78
CA THR A 9 -16.70 -0.27 7.03
C THR A 9 -16.17 -1.53 7.71
N GLU A 10 -16.89 -2.65 7.64
CA GLU A 10 -16.39 -3.93 8.12
C GLU A 10 -15.37 -4.54 7.17
N ALA A 11 -15.58 -4.48 5.84
CA ALA A 11 -14.67 -5.05 4.86
C ALA A 11 -13.25 -4.44 4.96
N ILE A 12 -13.14 -3.11 5.09
CA ILE A 12 -11.82 -2.46 5.14
C ILE A 12 -10.96 -2.87 6.35
N LYS A 13 -11.56 -3.45 7.40
CA LYS A 13 -10.79 -4.00 8.54
C LYS A 13 -9.96 -5.22 8.16
N PHE A 14 -10.33 -5.91 7.08
CA PHE A 14 -9.67 -7.12 6.58
C PHE A 14 -8.69 -6.84 5.44
N PHE A 15 -8.29 -5.59 5.23
CA PHE A 15 -7.40 -5.20 4.12
C PHE A 15 -6.04 -5.93 4.13
N ASN A 16 -5.57 -6.30 5.32
CA ASN A 16 -4.35 -7.07 5.56
C ASN A 16 -4.66 -8.47 6.12
N HIS A 17 -5.66 -9.14 5.55
CA HIS A 17 -5.94 -10.53 5.90
C HIS A 17 -4.87 -11.46 5.28
N PRO A 18 -4.42 -12.54 5.96
CA PRO A 18 -3.41 -13.46 5.42
C PRO A 18 -3.86 -14.15 4.13
N GLU A 19 -5.15 -14.47 4.00
CA GLU A 19 -5.69 -15.06 2.78
C GLU A 19 -5.86 -14.03 1.66
N SER A 20 -5.23 -14.28 0.51
CA SER A 20 -5.29 -13.40 -0.67
C SER A 20 -6.71 -13.19 -1.19
N MET A 21 -7.54 -14.24 -1.17
CA MET A 21 -8.95 -14.17 -1.59
C MET A 21 -9.75 -13.17 -0.75
N VAL A 22 -9.45 -13.06 0.55
CA VAL A 22 -10.09 -12.06 1.42
C VAL A 22 -9.62 -10.66 1.04
N ARG A 23 -8.31 -10.46 0.82
CA ARG A 23 -7.80 -9.16 0.33
C ARG A 23 -8.43 -8.76 -1.01
N ILE A 24 -8.60 -9.70 -1.94
CA ILE A 24 -9.27 -9.48 -3.23
C ILE A 24 -10.73 -9.05 -3.04
N ALA A 25 -11.47 -9.72 -2.14
CA ALA A 25 -12.85 -9.34 -1.83
C ALA A 25 -12.92 -7.92 -1.26
N VAL A 26 -12.02 -7.57 -0.33
CA VAL A 26 -11.94 -6.21 0.24
C VAL A 26 -11.65 -5.18 -0.85
N ARG A 27 -10.64 -5.41 -1.69
CA ARG A 27 -10.28 -4.53 -2.81
C ARG A 27 -11.44 -4.35 -3.80
N THR A 28 -12.17 -5.44 -4.10
CA THR A 28 -13.34 -5.38 -4.98
C THR A 28 -14.45 -4.52 -4.37
N ILE A 29 -14.73 -4.70 -3.08
CA ILE A 29 -15.73 -3.90 -2.35
C ILE A 29 -15.34 -2.42 -2.34
N THR A 30 -14.09 -2.10 -1.99
CA THR A 30 -13.63 -0.70 -1.93
C THR A 30 -13.68 -0.03 -3.30
N LEU A 31 -13.19 -0.68 -4.37
CA LEU A 31 -13.22 -0.13 -5.72
C LEU A 31 -14.65 0.09 -6.21
N ASN A 32 -15.56 -0.84 -5.96
CA ASN A 32 -16.97 -0.68 -6.34
C ASN A 32 -17.62 0.48 -5.57
N VAL A 33 -17.34 0.60 -4.28
CA VAL A 33 -17.81 1.71 -3.44
C VAL A 33 -17.31 3.06 -3.95
N TYR A 34 -16.02 3.16 -4.30
CA TYR A 34 -15.41 4.39 -4.81
C TYR A 34 -15.93 4.80 -6.20
N LYS A 35 -16.37 3.83 -7.01
CA LYS A 35 -16.95 4.08 -8.35
C LYS A 35 -18.41 4.56 -8.31
N VAL A 36 -19.11 4.41 -7.19
CA VAL A 36 -20.50 4.84 -7.08
C VAL A 36 -20.55 6.36 -6.93
N ASP A 37 -21.21 7.04 -7.87
CA ASP A 37 -21.47 8.49 -7.80
C ASP A 37 -22.58 8.79 -6.80
N ASN A 38 -22.28 8.58 -5.51
CA ASN A 38 -23.15 8.93 -4.40
C ASN A 38 -22.38 9.85 -3.46
N GLN A 39 -22.71 11.14 -3.51
CA GLN A 39 -22.00 12.17 -2.76
C GLN A 39 -22.05 11.95 -1.24
N ALA A 40 -23.16 11.44 -0.69
CA ALA A 40 -23.24 11.14 0.75
C ALA A 40 -22.28 10.00 1.15
N MET A 41 -22.12 8.99 0.29
CA MET A 41 -21.17 7.90 0.48
C MET A 41 -19.72 8.41 0.42
N LEU A 42 -19.40 9.20 -0.60
CA LEU A 42 -18.07 9.78 -0.77
C LEU A 42 -17.70 10.71 0.39
N HIS A 43 -18.65 11.52 0.88
CA HIS A 43 -18.46 12.34 2.08
C HIS A 43 -18.17 11.49 3.32
N TYR A 44 -18.92 10.41 3.54
CA TYR A 44 -18.65 9.49 4.65
C TYR A 44 -17.23 8.91 4.57
N ILE A 45 -16.83 8.43 3.39
CA ILE A 45 -15.50 7.84 3.16
C ILE A 45 -14.41 8.86 3.45
N ARG A 46 -14.52 10.06 2.87
CA ARG A 46 -13.57 11.15 3.08
C ARG A 46 -13.41 11.50 4.55
N ASP A 47 -14.52 11.67 5.25
CA ASP A 47 -14.51 12.23 6.61
C ASP A 47 -14.23 11.17 7.69
N LYS A 48 -14.44 9.88 7.40
CA LYS A 48 -14.37 8.81 8.41
C LYS A 48 -13.31 7.74 8.16
N THR A 49 -13.04 7.37 6.90
CA THR A 49 -12.28 6.13 6.63
C THR A 49 -11.06 6.32 5.75
N ALA A 50 -11.05 7.25 4.79
CA ALA A 50 -10.00 7.36 3.77
C ALA A 50 -8.61 7.54 4.38
N VAL A 51 -8.46 8.50 5.29
CA VAL A 51 -7.17 8.81 5.96
C VAL A 51 -6.63 7.61 6.75
N PRO A 52 -7.34 7.04 7.75
CA PRO A 52 -6.80 5.92 8.51
C PRO A 52 -6.61 4.66 7.65
N TYR A 53 -7.50 4.42 6.69
CA TYR A 53 -7.38 3.27 5.79
C TYR A 53 -6.12 3.36 4.91
N PHE A 54 -5.92 4.48 4.20
CA PHE A 54 -4.75 4.66 3.35
C PHE A 54 -3.45 4.75 4.13
N SER A 55 -3.45 5.35 5.33
CA SER A 55 -2.30 5.32 6.21
C SER A 55 -1.89 3.89 6.57
N ASN A 56 -2.85 3.04 6.95
CA ASN A 56 -2.57 1.64 7.30
C ASN A 56 -2.14 0.82 6.09
N LEU A 57 -2.76 1.05 4.93
CA LEU A 57 -2.40 0.39 3.67
C LEU A 57 -0.96 0.71 3.26
N VAL A 58 -0.58 2.00 3.26
CA VAL A 58 0.76 2.45 2.88
C VAL A 58 1.81 1.96 3.89
N TRP A 59 1.50 1.99 5.19
CA TRP A 59 2.37 1.43 6.22
C TRP A 59 2.60 -0.07 6.02
N PHE A 60 1.55 -0.81 5.66
CA PHE A 60 1.64 -2.24 5.38
C PHE A 60 2.55 -2.51 4.16
N ILE A 61 2.37 -1.76 3.07
CA ILE A 61 3.21 -1.87 1.88
C ILE A 61 4.68 -1.58 2.23
N GLY A 62 4.95 -0.56 3.03
CA GLY A 62 6.31 -0.26 3.50
C GLY A 62 6.92 -1.40 4.32
N SER A 63 6.13 -2.03 5.20
CA SER A 63 6.57 -3.20 5.97
C SER A 63 6.87 -4.41 5.07
N HIS A 64 6.02 -4.64 4.05
CA HIS A 64 6.21 -5.71 3.06
C HIS A 64 7.50 -5.50 2.24
N VAL A 65 7.78 -4.25 1.87
CA VAL A 65 9.01 -3.88 1.16
C VAL A 65 10.27 -4.13 2.01
N ILE A 66 10.22 -3.89 3.32
CA ILE A 66 11.32 -4.22 4.23
C ILE A 66 11.52 -5.75 4.30
N GLU A 67 10.44 -6.54 4.31
CA GLU A 67 10.57 -8.00 4.24
C GLU A 67 11.19 -8.46 2.91
N LEU A 68 10.77 -7.86 1.79
CA LEU A 68 11.35 -8.11 0.47
C LEU A 68 12.85 -7.80 0.47
N ASP A 69 13.26 -6.67 1.02
CA ASP A 69 14.68 -6.30 1.13
C ASP A 69 15.47 -7.30 1.97
N ASN A 70 14.95 -7.70 3.13
CA ASN A 70 15.56 -8.71 3.98
C ASN A 70 15.72 -10.05 3.24
N CYS A 71 14.72 -10.43 2.43
CA CYS A 71 14.76 -11.64 1.61
C CYS A 71 15.90 -11.60 0.58
N VAL A 72 16.12 -10.43 -0.04
CA VAL A 72 17.22 -10.21 -0.99
C VAL A 72 18.58 -10.22 -0.28
N GLN A 73 18.69 -9.54 0.87
CA GLN A 73 19.95 -9.44 1.61
C GLN A 73 20.41 -10.77 2.23
N THR A 74 19.47 -11.67 2.55
CA THR A 74 19.76 -12.98 3.17
C THR A 74 19.77 -14.15 2.17
N ASP A 75 19.65 -13.87 0.86
CA ASP A 75 19.66 -14.91 -0.18
C ASP A 75 21.09 -15.44 -0.42
N GLU A 76 21.49 -16.41 0.42
CA GLU A 76 22.67 -17.23 0.16
C GLU A 76 22.32 -18.36 -0.82
N GLU A 77 23.10 -18.51 -1.89
CA GLU A 77 22.96 -19.57 -2.90
C GLU A 77 21.57 -19.65 -3.61
N HIS A 78 20.85 -18.54 -3.75
CA HIS A 78 19.55 -18.49 -4.43
C HIS A 78 18.44 -19.36 -3.83
N ARG A 79 18.57 -19.73 -2.55
CA ARG A 79 17.60 -20.56 -1.84
C ARG A 79 16.26 -19.86 -1.64
N ASN A 80 16.25 -18.52 -1.63
CA ASN A 80 15.05 -17.73 -1.37
C ASN A 80 14.29 -17.36 -2.65
N ARG A 81 14.70 -17.81 -3.84
CA ARG A 81 14.12 -17.39 -5.13
C ARG A 81 12.59 -17.56 -5.21
N GLY A 82 12.05 -18.67 -4.68
CA GLY A 82 10.60 -18.89 -4.63
C GLY A 82 9.90 -17.84 -3.76
N LYS A 83 10.37 -17.69 -2.52
CA LYS A 83 9.85 -16.69 -1.58
C LYS A 83 9.95 -15.27 -2.13
N LEU A 84 11.08 -14.91 -2.74
CA LEU A 84 11.28 -13.59 -3.35
C LEU A 84 10.29 -13.35 -4.49
N SER A 85 10.04 -14.36 -5.34
CA SER A 85 9.03 -14.27 -6.40
C SER A 85 7.63 -14.01 -5.83
N ASP A 86 7.26 -14.68 -4.75
CA ASP A 86 5.96 -14.49 -4.09
C ASP A 86 5.85 -13.09 -3.48
N LEU A 87 6.90 -12.61 -2.80
CA LEU A 87 6.94 -11.25 -2.22
C LEU A 87 6.84 -10.16 -3.28
N VAL A 88 7.52 -10.32 -4.42
CA VAL A 88 7.45 -9.38 -5.55
C VAL A 88 6.05 -9.40 -6.17
N ALA A 89 5.45 -10.57 -6.38
CA ALA A 89 4.10 -10.69 -6.91
C ALA A 89 3.07 -10.00 -5.99
N GLU A 90 3.17 -10.21 -4.67
CA GLU A 90 2.32 -9.54 -3.71
C GLU A 90 2.54 -8.02 -3.70
N HIS A 91 3.79 -7.56 -3.83
CA HIS A 91 4.09 -6.13 -3.96
C HIS A 91 3.41 -5.51 -5.19
N LEU A 92 3.53 -6.16 -6.36
CA LEU A 92 2.89 -5.71 -7.60
C LEU A 92 1.37 -5.67 -7.46
N ASP A 93 0.76 -6.67 -6.81
CA ASP A 93 -0.67 -6.67 -6.49
C ASP A 93 -1.11 -5.47 -5.67
N HIS A 94 -0.26 -4.99 -4.74
CA HIS A 94 -0.53 -3.76 -4.00
C HIS A 94 -0.47 -2.53 -4.90
N LEU A 95 0.55 -2.42 -5.76
CA LEU A 95 0.68 -1.30 -6.68
C LEU A 95 -0.47 -1.24 -7.68
N HIS A 96 -0.91 -2.39 -8.21
CA HIS A 96 -2.08 -2.46 -9.08
C HIS A 96 -3.35 -1.98 -8.38
N TYR A 97 -3.56 -2.36 -7.12
CA TYR A 97 -4.70 -1.87 -6.35
C TYR A 97 -4.64 -0.35 -6.10
N LEU A 98 -3.47 0.19 -5.77
CA LEU A 98 -3.28 1.65 -5.62
C LEU A 98 -3.59 2.38 -6.93
N ASN A 99 -3.07 1.86 -8.05
CA ASN A 99 -3.33 2.39 -9.37
C ASN A 99 -4.82 2.33 -9.75
N ASP A 100 -5.51 1.23 -9.44
CA ASP A 100 -6.96 1.10 -9.66
C ASP A 100 -7.75 2.17 -8.89
N ILE A 101 -7.33 2.52 -7.67
CA ILE A 101 -7.93 3.64 -6.92
C ILE A 101 -7.68 4.97 -7.64
N LEU A 102 -6.45 5.24 -8.07
CA LEU A 102 -6.09 6.49 -8.73
C LEU A 102 -6.84 6.70 -10.05
N ILE A 103 -7.04 5.62 -10.81
CA ILE A 103 -7.76 5.61 -12.10
C ILE A 103 -9.26 5.92 -11.94
N ILE A 104 -9.86 5.66 -10.77
CA ILE A 104 -11.26 6.08 -10.50
C ILE A 104 -11.40 7.60 -10.63
N ASN A 105 -10.30 8.35 -10.47
CA ASN A 105 -10.23 9.79 -10.67
C ASN A 105 -11.17 10.57 -9.74
N CYS A 106 -11.29 10.08 -8.50
CA CYS A 106 -11.97 10.78 -7.43
C CYS A 106 -10.95 11.70 -6.73
N GLU A 107 -11.08 13.00 -6.94
CA GLU A 107 -10.10 14.03 -6.50
C GLU A 107 -9.65 13.84 -5.05
N PHE A 108 -10.59 13.75 -4.11
CA PHE A 108 -10.22 13.62 -2.70
C PHE A 108 -9.50 12.30 -2.37
N LEU A 109 -9.86 11.18 -3.02
CA LEU A 109 -9.19 9.90 -2.80
C LEU A 109 -7.75 9.98 -3.31
N ASN A 110 -7.56 10.59 -4.48
CA ASN A 110 -6.25 10.76 -5.11
C ASN A 110 -5.37 11.67 -4.26
N ASP A 111 -5.91 12.76 -3.71
CA ASP A 111 -5.16 13.67 -2.83
C ASP A 111 -4.67 12.95 -1.58
N VAL A 112 -5.58 12.27 -0.86
CA VAL A 112 -5.22 11.58 0.38
C VAL A 112 -4.26 10.43 0.11
N LEU A 113 -4.49 9.63 -0.94
CA LEU A 113 -3.65 8.49 -1.27
C LEU A 113 -2.24 8.94 -1.69
N THR A 114 -2.15 9.92 -2.57
CA THR A 114 -0.87 10.46 -3.06
C THR A 114 -0.07 11.09 -1.93
N ASP A 115 -0.72 11.84 -1.02
CA ASP A 115 -0.06 12.39 0.16
C ASP A 115 0.57 11.28 1.02
N HIS A 116 -0.17 10.21 1.30
CA HIS A 116 0.36 9.09 2.10
C HIS A 116 1.49 8.36 1.36
N LEU A 117 1.35 8.09 0.06
CA LEU A 117 2.39 7.43 -0.73
C LEU A 117 3.68 8.25 -0.75
N LEU A 118 3.60 9.55 -1.05
CA LEU A 118 4.77 10.41 -1.10
C LEU A 118 5.42 10.58 0.27
N ASN A 119 4.63 10.96 1.28
CA ASN A 119 5.16 11.40 2.57
C ASN A 119 5.44 10.25 3.55
N ARG A 120 4.91 9.04 3.31
CA ARG A 120 5.09 7.88 4.21
C ARG A 120 5.77 6.68 3.59
N LEU A 121 5.88 6.60 2.27
CA LEU A 121 6.54 5.48 1.58
C LEU A 121 7.68 5.95 0.69
N PHE A 122 7.38 6.71 -0.37
CA PHE A 122 8.36 7.03 -1.39
C PHE A 122 9.50 7.90 -0.87
N LEU A 123 9.20 9.04 -0.25
CA LEU A 123 10.24 9.89 0.31
C LEU A 123 11.00 9.22 1.47
N PRO A 124 10.32 8.79 2.57
CA PRO A 124 11.02 8.35 3.76
C PRO A 124 11.71 7.00 3.62
N LEU A 125 11.21 6.09 2.78
CA LEU A 125 11.76 4.75 2.63
C LEU A 125 12.55 4.60 1.34
N TYR A 126 11.99 4.96 0.17
CA TYR A 126 12.68 4.69 -1.09
C TYR A 126 13.75 5.74 -1.36
N VAL A 127 13.39 7.02 -1.46
CA VAL A 127 14.34 8.09 -1.81
C VAL A 127 15.44 8.23 -0.76
N TYR A 128 15.10 8.21 0.54
CA TYR A 128 16.13 8.29 1.59
C TYR A 128 17.02 7.05 1.70
N SER A 129 16.64 5.90 1.13
CA SER A 129 17.53 4.75 1.02
C SER A 129 18.56 4.92 -0.09
N LEU A 130 18.33 5.83 -1.04
CA LEU A 130 19.33 6.24 -2.04
C LEU A 130 20.36 7.22 -1.46
N GLU A 131 20.02 7.92 -0.37
CA GLU A 131 20.92 8.88 0.29
C GLU A 131 21.96 8.16 1.16
N ASN A 132 23.20 8.66 1.08
CA ASN A 132 24.45 8.09 1.61
C ASN A 132 24.29 7.34 2.97
N PRO A 133 24.70 6.05 3.08
CA PRO A 133 24.49 5.22 4.26
C PRO A 133 25.08 5.79 5.56
N ASP A 134 26.19 6.53 5.48
CA ASP A 134 26.94 7.02 6.65
C ASP A 134 26.28 8.20 7.40
N LYS A 135 25.17 8.76 6.89
CA LYS A 135 24.48 9.92 7.50
C LYS A 135 23.15 9.59 8.17
N GLY A 136 22.77 8.32 8.27
CA GLY A 136 21.42 7.93 8.72
C GLY A 136 21.30 7.74 10.24
N GLY A 137 20.40 8.49 10.89
CA GLY A 137 19.85 8.12 12.20
C GLY A 137 18.97 6.85 12.12
N GLU A 138 18.25 6.51 13.20
CA GLU A 138 17.40 5.30 13.40
C GLU A 138 16.21 5.12 12.43
N ARG A 139 16.24 5.70 11.22
CA ARG A 139 15.16 5.60 10.24
C ARG A 139 15.20 4.27 9.50
N PRO A 140 14.05 3.64 9.21
CA PRO A 140 14.00 2.43 8.40
C PRO A 140 14.55 2.71 7.00
N LYS A 141 15.38 1.79 6.49
CA LYS A 141 16.01 1.85 5.17
C LYS A 141 15.96 0.47 4.52
N ILE A 142 16.01 0.46 3.19
CA ILE A 142 16.17 -0.73 2.35
C ILE A 142 17.48 -0.63 1.57
N SER A 143 17.95 -1.74 1.01
CA SER A 143 19.17 -1.76 0.19
C SER A 143 19.02 -0.92 -1.08
N LEU A 144 20.15 -0.38 -1.56
CA LEU A 144 20.19 0.43 -2.78
C LEU A 144 19.59 -0.31 -4.01
N PRO A 145 19.90 -1.59 -4.28
CA PRO A 145 19.31 -2.30 -5.42
C PRO A 145 17.79 -2.42 -5.31
N VAL A 146 17.27 -2.74 -4.13
CA VAL A 146 15.82 -2.87 -3.92
C VAL A 146 15.14 -1.53 -4.04
N SER A 147 15.71 -0.47 -3.46
CA SER A 147 15.18 0.88 -3.61
C SER A 147 15.10 1.34 -5.06
N LEU A 148 16.15 1.11 -5.85
CA LEU A 148 16.17 1.47 -7.27
C LEU A 148 15.15 0.65 -8.07
N TYR A 149 15.06 -0.65 -7.80
CA TYR A 149 14.08 -1.52 -8.45
C TYR A 149 12.65 -1.04 -8.18
N LEU A 150 12.30 -0.75 -6.94
CA LEU A 150 10.94 -0.34 -6.55
C LEU A 150 10.55 1.04 -7.11
N LEU A 151 11.51 1.96 -7.26
CA LEU A 151 11.28 3.27 -7.91
C LEU A 151 11.11 3.18 -9.43
N SER A 152 11.48 2.06 -10.05
CA SER A 152 11.40 1.85 -11.50
C SER A 152 10.15 1.11 -11.97
N GLN A 153 9.28 0.70 -11.04
CA GLN A 153 8.05 -0.05 -11.34
C GLN A 153 6.92 0.84 -11.87
#